data_AF-A0A4W3GXU3-F1
#
_entry.id   AF-A0A4W3GXU3-F1
#
_cell.length_a   1.000
_cell.length_b   1.000
_cell.length_c   1.000
_cell.angle_alpha   90.00
_cell.angle_beta   90.00
_cell.angle_gamma   90.00
#
_symmetry.space_group_name_H-M   'P 1'
#
loop_
_entity.id
_entity.type
_entity.pdbx_description
1 polymer ?
#
loop_
_entity_poly.entity_id
_entity_poly.type
_entity_poly.pdbx_seq_one_letter_code
_entity_poly.pdbx_strand_id
1 'polypeptide(L)'
;MVRSTMVTAASLVLTMAVITHAYYLKHQFYPTVVYLTKSSPSMAILYIQAFVLVFLIGKFMRKVFFGQLRAAEMEHLIERSWYAVTETCLAFTVFRDDFSPRFVALFTLLLFLKCFHWLAEDRVDFMERSPNISWLFHFRVACEYLRG
;
A
#
# COMPACT_ATOMS: atom_id res chain seq x y z
N MET A 1 -14.01 -2.14 13.33
CA MET A 1 -14.07 -2.64 11.94
C MET A 1 -15.15 -1.98 11.10
N VAL A 2 -16.39 -1.88 11.59
CA VAL A 2 -17.56 -1.37 10.83
C VAL A 2 -17.35 0.01 10.21
N ARG A 3 -16.72 0.95 10.92
CA ARG A 3 -16.45 2.31 10.38
C ARG A 3 -15.55 2.31 9.13
N SER A 4 -14.50 1.46 9.11
CA SER A 4 -13.58 1.38 7.97
C SER A 4 -14.22 0.68 6.76
N THR A 5 -15.06 -0.32 6.99
CA THR A 5 -15.81 -0.98 5.92
C THR A 5 -16.88 -0.06 5.32
N MET A 6 -17.52 0.79 6.14
CA MET A 6 -18.46 1.81 5.64
C MET A 6 -17.76 2.87 4.79
N VAL A 7 -16.60 3.37 5.22
CA VAL A 7 -15.83 4.38 4.46
C VAL A 7 -15.36 3.83 3.11
N THR A 8 -14.87 2.59 3.08
CA THR A 8 -14.43 1.93 1.84
C THR A 8 -15.60 1.63 0.90
N ALA A 9 -16.76 1.21 1.42
CA ALA A 9 -17.96 1.02 0.61
C ALA A 9 -18.47 2.35 0.04
N ALA A 10 -18.51 3.41 0.86
CA ALA A 10 -18.93 4.73 0.41
C ALA A 10 -18.02 5.29 -0.69
N SER A 11 -16.69 5.13 -0.58
CA SER A 11 -15.77 5.59 -1.62
C SER A 11 -15.91 4.81 -2.93
N LEU A 12 -16.17 3.50 -2.84
CA LEU A 12 -16.45 2.65 -4.00
C LEU A 12 -17.75 3.05 -4.71
N VAL A 13 -18.81 3.34 -3.96
CA VAL A 13 -20.07 3.81 -4.54
C VAL A 13 -19.88 5.17 -5.21
N LEU A 14 -19.18 6.10 -4.56
CA LEU A 14 -18.92 7.44 -5.09
C LEU A 14 -18.12 7.39 -6.40
N THR A 15 -17.09 6.53 -6.47
CA THR A 15 -16.29 6.37 -7.68
C THR A 15 -17.07 5.75 -8.83
N MET A 16 -17.86 4.70 -8.54
CA MET A 16 -18.73 4.09 -9.55
C MET A 16 -19.75 5.08 -10.09
N ALA A 17 -20.33 5.94 -9.24
CA ALA A 17 -21.25 6.99 -9.68
C ALA A 17 -20.58 7.99 -10.64
N VAL A 18 -19.36 8.45 -10.33
CA VAL A 18 -18.61 9.40 -11.16
C VAL A 18 -18.20 8.78 -12.51
N ILE A 19 -17.74 7.53 -12.50
CA ILE A 19 -17.38 6.80 -13.72
C ILE A 19 -18.61 6.59 -14.59
N THR A 20 -19.73 6.18 -13.99
CA THR A 20 -20.99 5.95 -14.69
C THR A 20 -21.50 7.24 -15.33
N HIS A 21 -21.49 8.35 -14.59
CA HIS A 21 -21.88 9.66 -15.11
C HIS A 21 -20.99 10.10 -16.28
N ALA A 22 -19.65 9.95 -16.16
CA ALA A 22 -18.72 10.28 -17.23
C ALA A 22 -18.85 9.35 -18.45
N TYR A 23 -19.28 8.11 -18.25
CA TYR A 23 -19.54 7.15 -19.33
C TYR A 23 -20.80 7.50 -20.11
N TYR A 24 -21.90 7.86 -19.42
CA TYR A 24 -23.14 8.32 -20.05
C TYR A 24 -22.94 9.55 -20.95
N LEU A 25 -22.05 10.47 -20.57
CA LEU A 25 -21.77 11.70 -21.32
C LEU A 25 -20.98 11.48 -22.62
N LYS A 26 -20.17 10.42 -22.70
CA LYS A 26 -19.18 10.27 -23.78
C LYS A 26 -19.35 9.00 -24.62
N HIS A 27 -20.10 8.00 -24.16
CA HIS A 27 -20.40 6.70 -24.83
C HIS A 27 -19.19 5.89 -25.37
N GLN A 28 -17.97 6.43 -25.30
CA GLN A 28 -16.73 5.86 -25.79
C GLN A 28 -15.69 5.88 -24.66
N PHE A 29 -14.94 4.78 -24.51
CA PHE A 29 -14.01 4.57 -23.38
C PHE A 29 -12.87 5.60 -23.33
N TYR A 30 -12.27 5.93 -24.49
CA TYR A 30 -11.12 6.83 -24.55
C TYR A 30 -11.46 8.29 -24.16
N PRO A 31 -12.51 8.93 -24.70
CA PRO A 31 -12.93 10.27 -24.27
C PRO A 31 -13.37 10.35 -22.80
N THR A 32 -13.93 9.28 -22.23
CA THR A 32 -14.31 9.22 -20.81
C THR A 32 -13.09 9.28 -19.90
N VAL A 33 -12.04 8.51 -20.18
CA VAL A 33 -10.80 8.52 -19.38
C VAL A 33 -10.08 9.87 -19.48
N VAL A 34 -10.04 10.46 -20.68
CA VAL A 34 -9.47 11.80 -20.87
C VAL A 34 -10.28 12.86 -20.12
N TYR A 35 -11.61 12.78 -20.14
CA TYR A 35 -12.47 13.70 -19.39
C TYR A 35 -12.25 13.58 -17.87
N LEU A 36 -12.22 12.34 -17.36
CA LEU A 36 -11.94 12.05 -15.94
C LEU A 36 -10.59 12.61 -15.49
N THR A 37 -9.57 12.56 -16.35
CA THR A 37 -8.21 13.06 -16.03
C THR A 37 -8.04 14.57 -16.24
N LYS A 38 -8.93 15.23 -16.97
CA LYS A 38 -8.89 16.68 -17.21
C LYS A 38 -9.74 17.47 -16.23
N SER A 39 -10.80 16.88 -15.67
CA SER A 39 -11.68 17.56 -14.72
C SER A 39 -11.12 17.50 -13.28
N SER A 40 -10.93 18.67 -12.65
CA SER A 40 -10.47 18.78 -11.26
C SER A 40 -11.28 17.97 -10.23
N PRO A 41 -12.64 17.95 -10.25
CA PRO A 41 -13.41 17.20 -9.25
C PRO A 41 -13.33 15.67 -9.44
N SER A 42 -13.35 15.17 -10.67
CA SER A 42 -13.21 13.72 -10.90
C SER A 42 -11.80 13.23 -10.61
N MET A 43 -10.77 14.04 -10.90
CA MET A 43 -9.39 13.75 -10.51
C MET A 43 -9.23 13.61 -9.00
N ALA A 44 -9.84 14.50 -8.20
CA ALA A 44 -9.78 14.42 -6.74
C ALA A 44 -10.39 13.10 -6.21
N ILE A 45 -11.52 12.68 -6.76
CA ILE A 45 -12.20 11.44 -6.38
C ILE A 45 -11.34 10.21 -6.76
N LEU A 46 -10.66 10.24 -7.92
CA LEU A 46 -9.72 9.20 -8.32
C LEU A 46 -8.51 9.11 -7.38
N TYR A 47 -7.96 10.23 -6.90
CA TYR A 47 -6.87 10.21 -5.92
C TYR A 47 -7.29 9.61 -4.58
N ILE A 48 -8.46 10.00 -4.08
CA ILE A 48 -9.01 9.42 -2.84
C ILE A 48 -9.20 7.91 -3.00
N GLN A 49 -9.74 7.47 -4.14
CA GLN A 49 -9.90 6.05 -4.42
C GLN A 49 -8.57 5.29 -4.51
N ALA A 50 -7.55 5.88 -5.14
CA ALA A 50 -6.23 5.29 -5.21
C ALA A 50 -5.64 5.07 -3.80
N PHE A 51 -5.80 6.04 -2.89
CA PHE A 51 -5.37 5.90 -1.50
C PHE A 51 -6.12 4.78 -0.77
N VAL A 52 -7.43 4.65 -0.97
CA VAL A 52 -8.23 3.55 -0.41
C VAL A 52 -7.79 2.19 -0.93
N LEU A 53 -7.47 2.07 -2.23
CA LEU A 53 -6.97 0.83 -2.82
C LEU A 53 -5.62 0.43 -2.24
N VAL A 54 -4.68 1.37 -2.08
CA VAL A 54 -3.39 1.13 -1.41
C VAL A 54 -3.60 0.61 0.01
N PHE A 55 -4.52 1.20 0.77
CA PHE A 55 -4.85 0.73 2.12
C PHE A 55 -5.46 -0.67 2.14
N LEU A 56 -6.34 -0.99 1.18
CA LEU A 56 -6.94 -2.32 1.03
C LEU A 56 -5.89 -3.38 0.66
N ILE A 57 -5.00 -3.09 -0.28
CA ILE A 57 -3.87 -3.96 -0.64
C ILE A 57 -3.00 -4.19 0.59
N GLY A 58 -2.72 -3.14 1.37
CA GLY A 58 -1.98 -3.26 2.64
C GLY A 58 -2.68 -4.13 3.68
N LYS A 59 -4.02 -4.10 3.79
CA LYS A 59 -4.75 -5.05 4.65
C LYS A 59 -4.74 -6.46 4.10
N PHE A 60 -4.88 -6.61 2.78
CA PHE A 60 -4.90 -7.92 2.13
C PHE A 60 -3.55 -8.62 2.29
N MET A 61 -2.44 -7.95 1.99
CA MET A 61 -1.09 -8.51 2.15
C MET A 61 -0.80 -8.85 3.61
N ARG A 62 -1.16 -7.99 4.57
CA ARG A 62 -1.04 -8.33 6.01
C ARG A 62 -1.80 -9.61 6.37
N LYS A 63 -3.01 -9.78 5.84
CA LYS A 63 -3.85 -10.96 6.11
C LYS A 63 -3.31 -12.22 5.43
N VAL A 64 -2.85 -12.12 4.17
CA VAL A 64 -2.38 -13.26 3.38
C VAL A 64 -1.03 -13.78 3.88
N PHE A 65 -0.08 -12.89 4.18
CA PHE A 65 1.28 -13.29 4.57
C PHE A 65 1.45 -13.57 6.06
N PHE A 66 0.72 -12.88 6.95
CA PHE A 66 0.97 -12.96 8.41
C PHE A 66 -0.23 -13.39 9.25
N GLY A 67 -1.46 -13.33 8.74
CA GLY A 67 -2.66 -13.76 9.47
C GLY A 67 -2.97 -12.89 10.71
N GLN A 68 -2.44 -13.28 11.88
CA GLN A 68 -2.55 -12.53 13.14
C GLN A 68 -1.21 -11.92 13.53
N LEU A 69 -1.05 -10.62 13.24
CA LEU A 69 0.14 -9.88 13.58
C LEU A 69 0.12 -9.49 15.07
N ARG A 70 1.20 -9.80 15.80
CA ARG A 70 1.26 -9.54 17.24
C ARG A 70 1.46 -8.04 17.49
N ALA A 71 0.89 -7.53 18.57
CA ALA A 71 0.98 -6.10 18.92
C ALA A 71 2.44 -5.61 19.04
N ALA A 72 3.32 -6.43 19.60
CA ALA A 72 4.75 -6.11 19.76
C ALA A 72 5.48 -5.90 18.41
N GLU A 73 5.13 -6.68 17.38
CA GLU A 73 5.74 -6.55 16.04
C GLU A 73 5.25 -5.27 15.35
N MET A 74 3.98 -4.94 15.54
CA MET A 74 3.41 -3.69 15.02
C MET A 74 4.02 -2.47 15.67
N GLU A 75 4.30 -2.51 16.97
CA GLU A 75 4.91 -1.40 17.71
C GLU A 75 6.33 -1.15 17.22
N HIS A 76 7.15 -2.21 17.11
CA HIS A 76 8.51 -2.11 16.58
C HIS A 76 8.55 -1.59 15.13
N LEU A 77 7.65 -2.09 14.27
CA LEU A 77 7.51 -1.59 12.90
C LEU A 77 7.10 -0.12 12.85
N ILE A 78 6.17 0.31 13.71
CA ILE A 78 5.70 1.69 13.76
C ILE A 78 6.86 2.62 14.13
N GLU A 79 7.63 2.27 15.15
CA GLU A 79 8.81 3.06 15.56
C GLU A 79 9.82 3.19 14.41
N ARG A 80 10.20 2.06 13.79
CA ARG A 80 11.17 2.04 12.69
C ARG A 80 10.66 2.76 11.44
N SER A 81 9.37 2.61 11.14
CA SER A 81 8.73 3.28 9.99
C SER A 81 8.62 4.78 10.18
N TRP A 82 8.26 5.24 11.38
CA TRP A 82 8.20 6.66 11.70
C TRP A 82 9.57 7.32 11.56
N TYR A 83 10.62 6.64 12.04
CA TYR A 83 12.00 7.09 11.88
C TYR A 83 12.37 7.22 10.39
N ALA A 84 12.17 6.17 9.59
CA ALA A 84 12.49 6.21 8.16
C ALA A 84 11.67 7.24 7.38
N VAL A 85 10.40 7.43 7.73
CA VAL A 85 9.55 8.49 7.16
C VAL A 85 10.14 9.86 7.47
N THR A 86 10.51 10.13 8.73
CA THR A 86 11.04 11.44 9.09
C THR A 86 12.37 11.75 8.42
N GLU A 87 13.30 10.78 8.33
CA GLU A 87 14.58 10.98 7.65
C GLU A 87 14.40 11.26 6.16
N THR A 88 13.54 10.50 5.50
CA THR A 88 13.29 10.66 4.07
C THR A 88 12.50 11.92 3.76
N CYS A 89 11.54 12.30 4.62
CA CYS A 89 10.88 13.60 4.54
C CYS A 89 11.89 14.74 4.73
N LEU A 90 12.80 14.64 5.70
CA LEU A 90 13.85 15.65 5.92
C LEU A 90 14.74 15.77 4.68
N ALA A 91 15.28 14.66 4.17
CA ALA A 91 16.09 14.63 2.96
C ALA A 91 15.34 15.20 1.74
N PHE A 92 14.06 14.85 1.58
CA PHE A 92 13.23 15.36 0.50
C PHE A 92 12.97 16.87 0.62
N THR A 93 12.73 17.37 1.83
CA THR A 93 12.53 18.81 2.06
C THR A 93 13.81 19.64 1.84
N VAL A 94 14.99 19.02 1.96
CA VAL A 94 16.28 19.65 1.64
C VAL A 94 16.49 19.77 0.13
N PHE A 95 16.03 18.77 -0.65
CA PHE A 95 15.96 18.84 -2.12
C PHE A 95 14.62 19.43 -2.58
N ARG A 96 14.37 20.68 -2.19
CA ARG A 96 13.15 21.39 -2.55
C ARG A 96 13.23 21.85 -4.02
N ASP A 97 12.74 21.04 -4.97
CA ASP A 97 12.19 21.56 -6.24
C ASP A 97 11.35 20.61 -7.12
N ASP A 98 11.20 19.30 -6.80
CA ASP A 98 10.40 18.38 -7.66
C ASP A 98 9.40 17.51 -6.87
N PHE A 99 8.40 18.13 -6.23
CA PHE A 99 7.24 17.40 -5.64
C PHE A 99 6.32 16.87 -6.74
N SER A 100 6.76 15.83 -7.46
CA SER A 100 5.90 15.11 -8.40
C SER A 100 5.02 14.10 -7.64
N PRO A 101 3.72 13.98 -7.97
CA PRO A 101 2.86 12.95 -7.36
C PRO A 101 3.36 11.52 -7.63
N ARG A 102 4.16 11.34 -8.70
CA ARG A 102 4.86 10.08 -8.99
C ARG A 102 5.92 9.76 -7.95
N PHE A 103 6.68 10.75 -7.49
CA PHE A 103 7.66 10.57 -6.43
C PHE A 103 6.98 10.10 -5.14
N VAL A 104 5.88 10.75 -4.75
CA VAL A 104 5.11 10.35 -3.55
C VAL A 104 4.61 8.91 -3.68
N ALA A 105 4.10 8.52 -4.86
CA ALA A 105 3.65 7.16 -5.10
C ALA A 105 4.80 6.13 -4.97
N LEU A 106 5.95 6.39 -5.59
CA LEU A 106 7.14 5.54 -5.51
C LEU A 106 7.66 5.44 -4.07
N PHE A 107 7.70 6.57 -3.36
CA PHE A 107 8.11 6.62 -1.96
C PHE A 107 7.18 5.81 -1.04
N THR A 108 5.86 5.94 -1.22
CA THR A 108 4.86 5.18 -0.47
C THR A 108 5.01 3.68 -0.74
N LEU A 109 5.24 3.29 -1.99
CA LEU A 109 5.49 1.90 -2.38
C LEU A 109 6.78 1.35 -1.76
N LEU A 110 7.85 2.15 -1.77
CA LEU A 110 9.16 1.76 -1.25
C LEU A 110 9.12 1.60 0.28
N LEU A 111 8.48 2.54 1.00
CA LEU A 111 8.22 2.40 2.43
C LEU A 111 7.39 1.16 2.74
N PHE A 112 6.34 0.90 1.96
CA PHE A 112 5.52 -0.28 2.12
C PHE A 112 6.35 -1.56 2.00
N LEU A 113 7.12 -1.71 0.92
CA LEU A 113 8.04 -2.84 0.73
C LEU A 113 9.06 -2.98 1.87
N LYS A 114 9.61 -1.86 2.35
CA LYS A 114 10.59 -1.84 3.44
C LYS A 114 9.97 -2.28 4.77
N CYS A 115 8.74 -1.86 5.08
CA CYS A 115 7.99 -2.35 6.23
C CYS A 115 7.71 -3.86 6.13
N PHE A 116 7.39 -4.39 4.94
CA PHE A 116 7.24 -5.83 4.73
C PHE A 116 8.56 -6.60 4.96
N HIS A 117 9.67 -6.04 4.50
CA HIS A 117 10.99 -6.64 4.72
C HIS A 117 11.34 -6.70 6.21
N TRP A 118 11.18 -5.59 6.93
CA TRP A 118 11.43 -5.55 8.38
C TRP A 118 10.52 -6.51 9.15
N LEU A 119 9.27 -6.63 8.73
CA LEU A 119 8.35 -7.58 9.36
C LEU A 119 8.74 -9.03 9.08
N ALA A 120 9.22 -9.33 7.88
CA ALA A 120 9.72 -10.66 7.54
C ALA A 120 10.99 -11.01 8.35
N GLU A 121 11.89 -10.04 8.53
CA GLU A 121 13.10 -10.15 9.36
C GLU A 121 12.74 -10.47 10.84
N ASP A 122 11.82 -9.70 11.45
CA ASP A 122 11.36 -9.95 12.83
C ASP A 122 10.77 -11.36 13.03
N ARG A 123 10.05 -11.89 12.02
CA ARG A 123 9.50 -13.26 12.08
C ARG A 123 10.57 -14.34 11.90
N VAL A 124 11.61 -14.07 11.12
CA VAL A 124 12.78 -14.96 10.97
C VAL A 124 13.48 -15.07 12.32
N ASP A 125 13.78 -13.93 12.95
CA ASP A 125 14.45 -13.87 14.26
C ASP A 125 13.63 -14.56 15.36
N PHE A 126 12.29 -14.45 15.31
CA PHE A 126 11.41 -15.17 16.24
C PHE A 126 11.42 -16.68 16.01
N MET A 127 11.48 -17.12 14.75
CA MET A 127 11.56 -18.53 14.39
C MET A 127 12.91 -19.15 14.81
N GLU A 128 14.02 -18.41 14.71
CA GLU A 128 15.33 -18.88 15.16
C GLU A 128 15.42 -19.04 16.69
N ARG A 129 14.65 -18.26 17.46
CA ARG A 129 14.57 -18.38 18.93
C ARG A 129 13.60 -19.46 19.43
N SER A 130 12.74 -20.02 18.58
CA SER A 130 11.71 -21.00 18.98
C SER A 130 11.96 -22.36 18.30
N PRO A 131 12.10 -23.48 19.03
CA PRO A 131 12.38 -24.79 18.42
C PRO A 131 11.07 -25.39 17.87
N ASN A 132 10.45 -24.74 16.88
CA ASN A 132 9.28 -25.27 16.18
C ASN A 132 9.47 -25.13 14.67
N ILE A 133 9.61 -26.28 14.03
CA ILE A 133 9.94 -26.45 12.62
C ILE A 133 8.68 -26.12 11.81
N SER A 134 8.65 -25.03 11.02
CA SER A 134 8.15 -24.96 9.61
C SER A 134 7.86 -23.53 9.07
N TRP A 135 7.75 -23.43 7.74
CA TRP A 135 7.57 -22.30 6.79
C TRP A 135 8.82 -21.59 6.25
N LEU A 136 9.82 -21.27 7.07
CA LEU A 136 11.06 -20.65 6.56
C LEU A 136 11.89 -21.59 5.70
N PHE A 137 11.81 -22.90 5.94
CA PHE A 137 12.52 -23.91 5.15
C PHE A 137 11.99 -24.00 3.70
N HIS A 138 10.66 -23.87 3.50
CA HIS A 138 10.05 -23.87 2.17
C HIS A 138 10.39 -22.60 1.38
N PHE A 139 10.41 -21.44 2.04
CA PHE A 139 10.75 -20.18 1.38
C PHE A 139 12.23 -20.11 1.00
N ARG A 140 13.13 -20.63 1.86
CA ARG A 140 14.57 -20.73 1.57
C ARG A 140 14.84 -21.67 0.39
N VAL A 141 14.22 -22.86 0.36
CA VAL A 141 14.35 -23.83 -0.74
C VAL A 141 13.77 -23.30 -2.06
N ALA A 142 12.63 -22.61 -2.05
CA ALA A 142 12.03 -22.05 -3.25
C ALA A 142 12.85 -20.89 -3.86
N CYS A 143 13.47 -20.07 -3.01
CA CYS A 143 14.31 -18.95 -3.45
C CYS A 143 15.68 -19.41 -3.99
N GLU A 144 16.24 -20.47 -3.41
CA GLU A 144 17.48 -21.10 -3.90
C GLU A 144 17.28 -21.79 -5.27
N TYR A 145 16.14 -22.44 -5.49
CA TYR A 145 15.81 -23.12 -6.76
C TYR A 145 15.60 -22.17 -7.94
N LEU A 146 15.23 -20.91 -7.70
CA LEU A 146 15.03 -19.92 -8.76
C LEU A 146 16.34 -19.23 -9.21
N ARG A 147 17.48 -19.59 -8.59
CA ARG A 147 18.80 -18.99 -8.81
C ARG A 147 19.82 -19.94 -9.46
N GLY A 148 19.43 -21.16 -9.78
CA GLY A 148 20.18 -22.10 -10.65
C GLY A 148 19.51 -22.22 -12.00
#